data_AF-A0AA86N3J5-F1
#
_entry.id   AF-A0AA86N3J5-F1
#
_cell.length_a   1.000
_cell.length_b   1.000
_cell.length_c   1.000
_cell.angle_alpha   90.00
_cell.angle_beta   90.00
_cell.angle_gamma   90.00
#
_symmetry.space_group_name_H-M   'P 1'
#
loop_
_entity.id
_entity.type
_entity.pdbx_description
1 polymer ?
#
loop_
_entity_poly.entity_id
_entity_poly.type
_entity_poly.pdbx_seq_one_letter_code
_entity_poly.pdbx_strand_id
1 'polypeptide(L)'
;MPTSLRLATFNLENLDDKPTEKPALAVRLPYLRQALVRLRADVLCLQEVNGQEPATGPRTLAALGTLVAGTPYEFFHLTHTKTVTGVPYDARNLVVLSRFPILQTQQIRSTEGMPLYRKVTAQPLELEAKRVEWERPLLVVQLDQGGGLVLHVINVHLKSKLPSDIPGQQKDQYTWRSASGWAEGYFLSSMKRVGQAH
;
A
#
# COMPACT_ATOMS: atom_id res chain seq x y z
N MET A 1 6.54 -29.06 -14.24
CA MET A 1 5.85 -28.24 -13.23
C MET A 1 6.78 -28.08 -12.05
N PRO A 2 7.10 -26.85 -11.58
CA PRO A 2 7.83 -26.71 -10.33
C PRO A 2 7.03 -27.37 -9.20
N THR A 3 7.67 -28.25 -8.43
CA THR A 3 7.04 -28.99 -7.32
C THR A 3 6.84 -28.13 -6.06
N SER A 4 7.32 -26.87 -6.07
CA SER A 4 7.13 -25.91 -4.99
C SER A 4 6.89 -24.51 -5.56
N LEU A 5 5.92 -23.78 -4.99
CA LEU A 5 5.67 -22.37 -5.23
C LEU A 5 6.18 -21.55 -4.04
N ARG A 6 6.95 -20.48 -4.29
CA ARG A 6 7.36 -19.53 -3.26
C ARG A 6 6.59 -18.22 -3.39
N LEU A 7 5.59 -18.04 -2.52
CA LEU A 7 4.89 -16.77 -2.34
C LEU A 7 5.54 -16.02 -1.17
N ALA A 8 5.93 -14.76 -1.39
CA ALA A 8 6.48 -13.91 -0.34
C ALA A 8 5.74 -12.57 -0.29
N THR A 9 5.74 -11.97 0.89
CA THR A 9 5.25 -10.60 1.10
C THR A 9 6.30 -9.76 1.77
N PHE A 10 6.41 -8.48 1.38
CA PHE A 10 7.36 -7.55 1.97
C PHE A 10 6.80 -6.12 1.97
N ASN A 11 6.71 -5.50 3.13
CA ASN A 11 6.34 -4.09 3.26
C ASN A 11 7.62 -3.25 3.09
N LEU A 12 7.61 -2.30 2.15
CA LEU A 12 8.80 -1.53 1.80
C LEU A 12 8.93 -0.20 2.57
N GLU A 13 8.08 0.05 3.57
CA GLU A 13 8.14 1.20 4.46
C GLU A 13 8.23 2.54 3.71
N ASN A 14 7.17 2.88 2.97
CA ASN A 14 7.09 4.07 2.12
C ASN A 14 8.26 4.13 1.13
N LEU A 15 8.34 3.15 0.23
CA LEU A 15 9.34 3.19 -0.85
C LEU A 15 9.05 4.39 -1.74
N ASP A 16 9.97 5.34 -1.75
CA ASP A 16 9.87 6.60 -2.48
C ASP A 16 11.28 7.10 -2.85
N ASP A 17 11.35 8.06 -3.76
CA ASP A 17 12.60 8.73 -4.17
C ASP A 17 12.60 10.25 -3.89
N LYS A 18 11.57 10.74 -3.18
CA LYS A 18 11.43 12.14 -2.77
C LYS A 18 12.71 12.63 -2.05
N PRO A 19 13.28 13.80 -2.42
CA PRO A 19 14.51 14.30 -1.81
C PRO A 19 14.43 14.57 -0.30
N THR A 20 13.21 14.78 0.21
CA THR A 20 12.95 15.04 1.63
C THR A 20 12.90 13.78 2.48
N GLU A 21 12.74 12.60 1.86
CA GLU A 21 12.67 11.32 2.56
C GLU A 21 14.06 10.90 3.04
N LYS A 22 14.14 10.48 4.30
CA LYS A 22 15.39 10.01 4.92
C LYS A 22 15.19 8.62 5.55
N PRO A 23 16.14 7.69 5.32
CA PRO A 23 17.32 7.82 4.47
C PRO A 23 16.95 7.86 2.98
N ALA A 24 17.78 8.53 2.17
CA ALA A 24 17.56 8.62 0.72
C ALA A 24 17.50 7.22 0.07
N LEU A 25 16.76 7.10 -1.04
CA LEU A 25 16.55 5.81 -1.72
C LEU A 25 17.86 5.08 -2.01
N ALA A 26 18.88 5.78 -2.52
CA ALA A 26 20.19 5.20 -2.84
C ALA A 26 20.86 4.48 -1.65
N VAL A 27 20.63 4.96 -0.42
CA VAL A 27 21.15 4.35 0.81
C VAL A 27 20.35 3.10 1.19
N ARG A 28 19.04 3.08 0.93
CA ARG A 28 18.13 1.95 1.22
C ARG A 28 18.31 0.81 0.22
N LEU A 29 18.62 1.11 -1.04
CA LEU A 29 18.63 0.17 -2.15
C LEU A 29 19.45 -1.11 -1.89
N PRO A 30 20.72 -1.07 -1.43
CA PRO A 30 21.51 -2.29 -1.23
C PRO A 30 20.85 -3.27 -0.25
N TYR A 31 20.32 -2.75 0.86
CA TYR A 31 19.66 -3.55 1.89
C TYR A 31 18.34 -4.13 1.40
N LEU A 32 17.51 -3.30 0.77
CA LEU A 32 16.22 -3.75 0.25
C LEU A 32 16.40 -4.78 -0.87
N ARG A 33 17.33 -4.57 -1.80
CA ARG A 33 17.65 -5.55 -2.85
C ARG A 33 18.10 -6.87 -2.27
N GLN A 34 19.02 -6.85 -1.30
CA GLN A 34 19.48 -8.07 -0.64
C GLN A 34 18.33 -8.80 0.06
N ALA A 35 17.47 -8.07 0.77
CA ALA A 35 16.29 -8.64 1.43
C ALA A 35 15.36 -9.31 0.41
N LEU A 36 15.01 -8.61 -0.67
CA LEU A 36 14.12 -9.15 -1.70
C LEU A 36 14.71 -10.39 -2.39
N VAL A 37 15.98 -10.36 -2.80
CA VAL A 37 16.63 -11.49 -3.51
C VAL A 37 16.66 -12.74 -2.62
N ARG A 38 16.87 -12.58 -1.31
CA ARG A 38 16.87 -13.71 -0.36
C ARG A 38 15.52 -14.42 -0.25
N LEU A 39 14.41 -13.73 -0.54
CA LEU A 39 13.08 -14.35 -0.55
C LEU A 39 12.96 -15.44 -1.62
N ARG A 40 13.70 -15.30 -2.74
CA ARG A 40 13.65 -16.22 -3.90
C ARG A 40 12.21 -16.54 -4.30
N ALA A 41 11.36 -15.51 -4.33
CA ALA A 41 9.94 -15.65 -4.54
C ALA A 41 9.63 -15.90 -6.02
N ASP A 42 8.68 -16.79 -6.30
CA ASP A 42 8.06 -16.91 -7.62
C ASP A 42 6.93 -15.87 -7.78
N VAL A 43 6.30 -15.49 -6.67
CA VAL A 43 5.33 -14.40 -6.59
C VAL A 43 5.64 -13.55 -5.35
N LEU A 44 5.81 -12.24 -5.54
CA LEU A 44 6.18 -11.28 -4.51
C LEU A 44 5.11 -10.19 -4.39
N CYS A 45 4.47 -10.15 -3.23
CA CYS A 45 3.50 -9.13 -2.83
C CYS A 45 4.20 -8.01 -2.07
N LEU A 46 4.08 -6.77 -2.53
CA LEU A 46 4.67 -5.60 -1.88
C LEU A 46 3.59 -4.65 -1.36
N GLN A 47 3.90 -4.00 -0.23
CA GLN A 47 3.07 -2.96 0.38
C GLN A 47 3.89 -1.69 0.63
N GLU A 48 3.21 -0.56 0.83
CA GLU A 48 3.82 0.76 1.11
C GLU A 48 4.79 1.20 0.00
N VAL A 49 4.35 1.03 -1.26
CA VAL A 49 5.03 1.55 -2.43
C VAL A 49 4.39 2.88 -2.83
N ASN A 50 5.13 3.97 -2.82
CA ASN A 50 4.64 5.28 -3.24
C ASN A 50 4.80 5.45 -4.75
N GLY A 51 3.93 6.27 -5.34
CA GLY A 51 4.01 6.64 -6.75
C GLY A 51 4.71 7.97 -6.93
N GLN A 52 5.54 8.07 -7.95
CA GLN A 52 6.34 9.24 -8.28
C GLN A 52 5.76 9.96 -9.50
N GLU A 53 5.65 11.28 -9.41
CA GLU A 53 5.25 12.14 -10.53
C GLU A 53 6.49 12.51 -11.37
N PRO A 54 6.61 12.03 -12.62
CA PRO A 54 7.69 12.46 -13.50
C PRO A 54 7.49 13.92 -13.96
N ALA A 55 8.53 14.54 -14.50
CA ALA A 55 8.45 15.89 -15.07
C ALA A 55 7.41 16.00 -16.21
N THR A 56 7.22 14.90 -16.95
CA THR A 56 6.23 14.77 -18.02
C THR A 56 5.57 13.40 -17.97
N GLY A 57 4.25 13.34 -18.05
CA GLY A 57 3.48 12.10 -18.12
C GLY A 57 2.81 11.69 -16.79
N PRO A 58 2.15 10.52 -16.76
CA PRO A 58 1.41 10.07 -15.59
C PRO A 58 2.35 9.62 -14.46
N ARG A 59 1.81 9.59 -13.23
CA ARG A 59 2.48 8.99 -12.07
C ARG A 59 2.94 7.56 -12.39
N THR A 60 4.10 7.18 -11.89
CA THR A 60 4.68 5.83 -12.05
C THR A 60 5.18 5.27 -10.72
N LEU A 61 5.69 4.04 -10.71
CA LEU A 61 6.38 3.44 -9.56
C LEU A 61 7.90 3.44 -9.81
N ALA A 62 8.48 4.61 -10.12
CA ALA A 62 9.88 4.75 -10.51
C ALA A 62 10.87 4.25 -9.44
N ALA A 63 10.59 4.49 -8.17
CA ALA A 63 11.41 4.01 -7.06
C ALA A 63 11.41 2.47 -6.99
N LEU A 64 10.27 1.83 -7.27
CA LEU A 64 10.18 0.37 -7.37
C LEU A 64 10.96 -0.16 -8.57
N GLY A 65 10.84 0.49 -9.75
CA GLY A 65 11.62 0.13 -10.93
C GLY A 65 13.12 0.16 -10.64
N THR A 66 13.58 1.22 -9.97
CA THR A 66 14.97 1.33 -9.50
C THR A 66 15.33 0.21 -8.52
N LEU A 67 14.44 -0.13 -7.57
CA LEU A 67 14.68 -1.19 -6.60
C LEU A 67 14.90 -2.55 -7.27
N VAL A 68 14.04 -2.93 -8.23
CA VAL A 68 14.08 -4.26 -8.84
C VAL A 68 15.10 -4.38 -9.97
N ALA A 69 15.56 -3.28 -10.56
CA ALA A 69 16.57 -3.28 -11.61
C ALA A 69 17.85 -4.01 -11.16
N GLY A 70 18.36 -4.89 -12.02
CA GLY A 70 19.50 -5.77 -11.77
C GLY A 70 19.20 -6.96 -10.84
N THR A 71 17.94 -7.18 -10.46
CA THR A 71 17.52 -8.33 -9.65
C THR A 71 16.71 -9.32 -10.50
N PRO A 72 16.52 -10.58 -10.07
CA PRO A 72 15.64 -11.52 -10.79
C PRO A 72 14.21 -11.02 -11.00
N TYR A 73 13.74 -10.11 -10.14
CA TYR A 73 12.38 -9.56 -10.20
C TYR A 73 12.19 -8.49 -11.27
N GLU A 74 13.27 -8.00 -11.90
CA GLU A 74 13.19 -7.03 -13.01
C GLU A 74 12.33 -7.55 -14.17
N PHE A 75 12.36 -8.86 -14.41
CA PHE A 75 11.68 -9.52 -15.52
C PHE A 75 10.33 -10.11 -15.13
N PHE A 76 9.85 -9.86 -13.90
CA PHE A 76 8.57 -10.39 -13.45
C PHE A 76 7.42 -9.57 -14.05
N HIS A 77 6.29 -10.24 -14.30
CA HIS A 77 5.04 -9.57 -14.59
C HIS A 77 4.62 -8.73 -13.39
N LEU A 78 4.21 -7.48 -13.64
CA LEU A 78 3.89 -6.51 -12.61
C LEU A 78 2.43 -6.06 -12.73
N THR A 79 1.70 -6.07 -11.61
CA THR A 79 0.44 -5.35 -11.47
C THR A 79 0.38 -4.65 -10.12
N HIS A 80 -0.46 -3.62 -10.01
CA HIS A 80 -0.56 -2.80 -8.82
C HIS A 80 -1.93 -2.15 -8.70
N THR A 81 -2.21 -1.60 -7.51
CA THR A 81 -3.40 -0.76 -7.28
C THR A 81 -3.36 0.50 -8.12
N LYS A 82 -4.51 0.89 -8.68
CA LYS A 82 -4.66 2.04 -9.57
C LYS A 82 -5.78 2.96 -9.11
N THR A 83 -5.61 4.25 -9.36
CA THR A 83 -6.66 5.27 -9.27
C THR A 83 -7.74 5.00 -10.32
N VAL A 84 -8.84 5.77 -10.25
CA VAL A 84 -9.89 5.76 -11.28
C VAL A 84 -9.37 6.14 -12.67
N THR A 85 -8.27 6.89 -12.75
CA THR A 85 -7.62 7.29 -14.01
C THR A 85 -6.56 6.29 -14.47
N GLY A 86 -6.42 5.14 -13.80
CA GLY A 86 -5.53 4.05 -14.24
C GLY A 86 -4.06 4.23 -13.87
N VAL A 87 -3.71 5.24 -13.07
CA VAL A 87 -2.33 5.50 -12.62
C VAL A 87 -2.11 5.01 -11.18
N PRO A 88 -0.88 4.82 -10.70
CA PRO A 88 -0.63 4.55 -9.28
C PRO A 88 -1.19 5.65 -8.37
N TYR A 89 -1.53 5.27 -7.15
CA TYR A 89 -1.76 6.23 -6.07
C TYR A 89 -0.46 6.96 -5.71
N ASP A 90 -0.55 8.16 -5.15
CA ASP A 90 0.60 8.89 -4.60
C ASP A 90 1.32 8.05 -3.52
N ALA A 91 0.55 7.38 -2.66
CA ALA A 91 1.12 6.56 -1.59
C ALA A 91 0.41 5.23 -1.43
N ARG A 92 1.09 4.30 -0.75
CA ARG A 92 0.50 3.06 -0.21
C ARG A 92 -0.08 2.10 -1.26
N ASN A 93 0.55 2.03 -2.43
CA ASN A 93 0.14 1.06 -3.45
C ASN A 93 0.43 -0.36 -2.98
N LEU A 94 -0.44 -1.29 -3.38
CA LEU A 94 -0.15 -2.72 -3.36
C LEU A 94 0.41 -3.10 -4.71
N VAL A 95 1.45 -3.93 -4.72
CA VAL A 95 2.09 -4.41 -5.95
C VAL A 95 2.23 -5.92 -5.89
N VAL A 96 2.01 -6.60 -7.02
CA VAL A 96 2.35 -8.01 -7.19
C VAL A 96 3.33 -8.12 -8.35
N LEU A 97 4.49 -8.73 -8.07
CA LEU A 97 5.48 -9.16 -9.04
C LEU A 97 5.35 -10.68 -9.17
N SER A 98 5.22 -11.20 -10.38
CA SER A 98 5.02 -12.62 -10.62
C SER A 98 5.90 -13.14 -11.75
N ARG A 99 6.55 -14.28 -11.53
CA ARG A 99 7.22 -15.04 -12.58
C ARG A 99 6.22 -15.60 -13.60
N PHE A 100 4.99 -15.84 -13.15
CA PHE A 100 3.88 -16.36 -13.96
C PHE A 100 3.11 -15.22 -14.64
N PRO A 101 2.60 -15.42 -15.87
CA PRO A 101 1.76 -14.44 -16.55
C PRO A 101 0.54 -14.03 -15.71
N ILE A 102 0.21 -12.74 -15.75
CA ILE A 102 -0.99 -12.21 -15.10
C ILE A 102 -2.17 -12.35 -16.07
N LEU A 103 -3.16 -13.14 -15.68
CA LEU A 103 -4.38 -13.36 -16.45
C LEU A 103 -5.42 -12.27 -16.16
N GLN A 104 -5.58 -11.92 -14.88
CA GLN A 104 -6.56 -10.93 -14.45
C GLN A 104 -6.06 -10.15 -13.24
N THR A 105 -6.41 -8.86 -13.17
CA THR A 105 -6.25 -8.03 -11.96
C THR A 105 -7.59 -7.41 -11.60
N GLN A 106 -7.94 -7.46 -10.32
CA GLN A 106 -9.09 -6.77 -9.76
C GLN A 106 -8.66 -6.01 -8.50
N GLN A 107 -9.10 -4.76 -8.39
CA GLN A 107 -8.97 -3.96 -7.17
C GLN A 107 -10.34 -3.86 -6.50
N ILE A 108 -10.46 -4.36 -5.28
CA ILE A 108 -11.71 -4.34 -4.52
C ILE A 108 -11.63 -3.26 -3.44
N ARG A 109 -12.65 -2.41 -3.37
CA ARG A 109 -12.84 -1.41 -2.32
C ARG A 109 -14.24 -1.58 -1.76
N SER A 110 -14.37 -1.70 -0.44
CA SER A 110 -15.68 -1.63 0.20
C SER A 110 -16.15 -0.17 0.20
N THR A 111 -17.39 0.05 -0.22
CA THR A 111 -18.04 1.38 -0.20
C THR A 111 -19.31 1.40 0.65
N GLU A 112 -19.69 0.25 1.20
CA GLU A 112 -20.91 0.08 1.97
C GLU A 112 -20.66 0.25 3.47
N GLY A 113 -21.70 0.65 4.21
CA GLY A 113 -21.65 0.72 5.67
C GLY A 113 -20.69 1.76 6.27
N MET A 114 -20.18 2.72 5.48
CA MET A 114 -19.30 3.79 5.97
C MET A 114 -20.02 4.70 6.97
N PRO A 115 -19.57 4.80 8.23
CA PRO A 115 -20.24 5.60 9.24
C PRO A 115 -19.99 7.09 9.04
N LEU A 116 -20.89 7.91 9.60
CA LEU A 116 -20.67 9.34 9.78
C LEU A 116 -20.05 9.58 11.17
N TYR A 117 -19.01 10.39 11.24
CA TYR A 117 -18.38 10.80 12.49
C TYR A 117 -17.97 12.27 12.44
N ARG A 118 -18.31 13.02 13.50
CA ARG A 118 -17.86 14.40 13.70
C ARG A 118 -16.66 14.40 14.64
N LYS A 119 -15.50 14.86 14.16
CA LYS A 119 -14.31 14.94 15.02
C LYS A 119 -14.49 16.07 16.04
N VAL A 120 -14.50 15.74 17.32
CA VAL A 120 -14.77 16.67 18.42
C VAL A 120 -13.51 17.36 18.93
N THR A 121 -12.32 16.80 18.68
CA THR A 121 -11.05 17.43 19.07
C THR A 121 -10.34 18.14 17.91
N ALA A 122 -10.91 18.11 16.70
CA ALA A 122 -10.32 18.78 15.55
C ALA A 122 -10.16 20.30 15.76
N GLN A 123 -9.09 20.85 15.20
CA GLN A 123 -8.82 22.28 15.13
C GLN A 123 -8.52 22.65 13.67
N PRO A 124 -9.37 23.44 13.00
CA PRO A 124 -10.63 24.01 13.49
C PRO A 124 -11.68 22.94 13.80
N LEU A 125 -12.64 23.28 14.68
CA LEU A 125 -13.71 22.39 15.08
C LEU A 125 -14.54 21.95 13.88
N GLU A 126 -14.80 20.66 13.74
CA GLU A 126 -15.77 20.17 12.75
C GLU A 126 -17.18 20.39 13.28
N LEU A 127 -18.00 21.14 12.53
CA LEU A 127 -19.41 21.39 12.89
C LEU A 127 -20.32 20.22 12.53
N GLU A 128 -20.01 19.54 11.44
CA GLU A 128 -20.83 18.46 10.86
C GLU A 128 -20.12 17.11 10.91
N ALA A 129 -20.91 16.03 11.03
CA ALA A 129 -20.40 14.67 10.88
C ALA A 129 -20.05 14.39 9.42
N LYS A 130 -18.85 13.83 9.19
CA LYS A 130 -18.36 13.48 7.85
C LYS A 130 -18.24 11.98 7.70
N ARG A 131 -18.28 11.50 6.46
CA ARG A 131 -18.08 10.09 6.14
C ARG A 131 -16.67 9.64 6.52
N VAL A 132 -16.58 8.50 7.17
CA VAL A 132 -15.33 7.80 7.44
C VAL A 132 -15.10 6.78 6.31
N GLU A 133 -14.13 7.06 5.45
CA GLU A 133 -13.82 6.21 4.30
C GLU A 133 -13.06 4.93 4.67
N TRP A 134 -13.34 3.84 3.95
CA TRP A 134 -12.55 2.62 3.93
C TRP A 134 -11.37 2.77 2.97
N GLU A 135 -10.20 3.10 3.51
CA GLU A 135 -9.08 3.62 2.69
C GLU A 135 -8.33 2.54 1.87
N ARG A 136 -8.23 1.31 2.39
CA ARG A 136 -7.29 0.31 1.87
C ARG A 136 -8.00 -0.67 0.93
N PRO A 137 -7.64 -0.73 -0.37
CA PRO A 137 -8.17 -1.73 -1.29
C PRO A 137 -7.54 -3.11 -1.04
N LEU A 138 -8.18 -4.15 -1.59
CA LEU A 138 -7.58 -5.46 -1.84
C LEU A 138 -7.14 -5.53 -3.30
N LEU A 139 -5.98 -6.14 -3.57
CA LEU A 139 -5.51 -6.41 -4.93
C LEU A 139 -5.58 -7.93 -5.18
N VAL A 140 -6.53 -8.34 -6.00
CA VAL A 140 -6.76 -9.74 -6.38
C VAL A 140 -6.16 -9.97 -7.77
N VAL A 141 -5.28 -10.96 -7.89
CA VAL A 141 -4.54 -11.25 -9.12
C VAL A 141 -4.71 -12.73 -9.46
N GLN A 142 -5.05 -13.03 -10.71
CA GLN A 142 -5.04 -14.38 -11.25
C GLN A 142 -3.78 -14.58 -12.09
N LEU A 143 -3.06 -15.67 -11.80
CA LEU A 143 -1.79 -16.00 -12.43
C LEU A 143 -1.87 -17.35 -13.15
N ASP A 144 -1.24 -17.45 -14.31
CA ASP A 144 -1.14 -18.70 -15.07
C ASP A 144 0.02 -19.56 -14.57
N GLN A 145 -0.28 -20.62 -13.81
CA GLN A 145 0.74 -21.54 -13.30
C GLN A 145 1.14 -22.62 -14.34
N GLY A 146 0.53 -22.61 -15.53
CA GLY A 146 0.69 -23.61 -16.57
C GLY A 146 -0.21 -24.83 -16.38
N GLY A 147 -0.41 -25.58 -17.47
CA GLY A 147 -1.25 -26.79 -17.47
C GLY A 147 -2.73 -26.53 -17.14
N GLY A 148 -3.22 -25.31 -17.37
CA GLY A 148 -4.60 -24.90 -17.07
C GLY A 148 -4.86 -24.55 -15.60
N LEU A 149 -3.82 -24.51 -14.76
CA LEU A 149 -3.95 -24.13 -13.35
C LEU A 149 -3.88 -22.61 -13.17
N VAL A 150 -4.87 -22.05 -12.46
CA VAL A 150 -4.94 -20.63 -12.14
C VAL A 150 -4.66 -20.44 -10.65
N LEU A 151 -3.63 -19.65 -10.34
CA LEU A 151 -3.30 -19.25 -8.97
C LEU A 151 -3.95 -17.89 -8.66
N HIS A 152 -4.80 -17.86 -7.64
CA HIS A 152 -5.39 -16.62 -7.13
C HIS A 152 -4.55 -16.06 -5.98
N VAL A 153 -4.08 -14.83 -6.12
CA VAL A 153 -3.25 -14.12 -5.13
C VAL A 153 -3.99 -12.88 -4.66
N ILE A 154 -4.17 -12.75 -3.34
CA ILE A 154 -4.82 -11.60 -2.73
C ILE A 154 -3.78 -10.85 -1.90
N ASN A 155 -3.30 -9.71 -2.42
CA ASN A 155 -2.41 -8.81 -1.70
C ASN A 155 -3.26 -7.76 -0.95
N VAL A 156 -2.94 -7.55 0.33
CA VAL A 156 -3.68 -6.67 1.23
C VAL A 156 -2.73 -5.87 2.11
N HIS A 157 -3.11 -4.65 2.46
CA HIS A 157 -2.47 -3.90 3.54
C HIS A 157 -3.53 -3.23 4.41
N LEU A 158 -3.93 -3.92 5.46
CA LEU A 158 -5.04 -3.50 6.32
C LEU A 158 -4.66 -2.28 7.19
N LYS A 159 -5.67 -1.59 7.71
CA LYS A 159 -5.49 -0.41 8.56
C LYS A 159 -4.76 -0.81 9.85
N SER A 160 -3.63 -0.16 10.10
CA SER A 160 -2.85 -0.35 11.32
C SER A 160 -3.59 0.20 12.56
N LYS A 161 -3.09 -0.17 13.75
CA LYS A 161 -3.55 0.35 15.04
C LYS A 161 -3.13 1.81 15.31
N LEU A 162 -2.28 2.39 14.45
CA LEU A 162 -1.86 3.78 14.62
C LEU A 162 -3.08 4.71 14.50
N PRO A 163 -3.20 5.74 15.36
CA PRO A 163 -4.30 6.69 15.30
C PRO A 163 -4.43 7.34 13.92
N SER A 164 -5.68 7.57 13.50
CA SER A 164 -5.98 8.32 12.28
C SER A 164 -5.75 9.79 12.57
N ASP A 165 -5.30 10.55 11.57
CA ASP A 165 -5.10 11.97 11.73
C ASP A 165 -6.38 12.69 12.17
N ILE A 166 -6.21 13.60 13.13
CA ILE A 166 -7.21 14.54 13.59
C ILE A 166 -6.66 15.94 13.35
N PRO A 167 -7.33 16.76 12.51
CA PRO A 167 -6.83 18.08 12.14
C PRO A 167 -6.42 18.91 13.35
N GLY A 168 -5.22 19.47 13.30
CA GLY A 168 -4.68 20.34 14.34
C GLY A 168 -4.33 19.64 15.66
N GLN A 169 -4.39 18.30 15.76
CA GLN A 169 -3.98 17.54 16.95
C GLN A 169 -2.61 16.88 16.83
N GLN A 170 -2.04 16.79 15.63
CA GLN A 170 -0.69 16.27 15.43
C GLN A 170 0.34 17.42 15.46
N LYS A 171 1.47 17.17 16.12
CA LYS A 171 2.69 18.00 16.00
C LYS A 171 3.60 17.42 14.92
N ASP A 172 3.67 16.10 14.87
CA ASP A 172 4.35 15.29 13.86
C ASP A 172 3.66 13.90 13.79
N GLN A 173 4.24 12.96 13.04
CA GLN A 173 3.66 11.64 12.79
C GLN A 173 3.44 10.79 14.06
N TYR A 174 4.20 11.04 15.13
CA TYR A 174 4.15 10.24 16.36
C TYR A 174 3.81 11.06 17.61
N THR A 175 3.87 12.40 17.51
CA THR A 175 3.62 13.31 18.62
C THR A 175 2.29 14.03 18.48
N TRP A 176 1.48 13.94 19.52
CA TRP A 176 0.15 14.54 19.59
C TRP A 176 0.15 15.73 20.53
N ARG A 177 -0.63 16.75 20.20
CA ARG A 177 -0.79 17.98 21.01
C ARG A 177 -1.66 17.73 22.24
N SER A 178 -2.52 16.72 22.21
CA SER A 178 -3.36 16.34 23.35
C SER A 178 -3.61 14.84 23.39
N ALA A 179 -3.85 14.33 24.60
CA ALA A 179 -4.26 12.93 24.80
C ALA A 179 -5.65 12.65 24.20
N SER A 180 -6.56 13.63 24.23
CA SER A 180 -7.91 13.52 23.65
C SER A 180 -7.87 13.41 22.13
N GLY A 181 -7.02 14.20 21.47
CA GLY A 181 -6.79 14.09 20.02
C GLY A 181 -6.24 12.73 19.61
N TRP A 182 -5.25 12.22 20.36
CA TRP A 182 -4.71 10.88 20.14
C TRP A 182 -5.79 9.79 20.31
N ALA A 183 -6.58 9.87 21.38
CA ALA A 183 -7.63 8.90 21.69
C ALA A 183 -8.73 8.89 20.62
N GLU A 184 -9.14 10.07 20.14
CA GLU A 184 -10.10 10.19 19.05
C GLU A 184 -9.56 9.60 17.74
N GLY A 185 -8.30 9.87 17.39
CA GLY A 185 -7.63 9.25 16.25
C GLY A 185 -7.56 7.73 16.36
N TYR A 186 -7.33 7.21 17.57
CA TYR A 186 -7.32 5.77 17.84
C TYR A 186 -8.71 5.15 17.67
N PHE A 187 -9.76 5.82 18.15
CA PHE A 187 -11.16 5.44 17.95
C PHE A 187 -11.51 5.38 16.46
N LEU A 188 -11.18 6.43 15.69
CA LEU A 188 -11.39 6.47 14.24
C LEU A 188 -10.67 5.33 13.51
N SER A 189 -9.45 5.00 13.91
CA SER A 189 -8.74 3.85 13.34
C SER A 189 -9.41 2.52 13.66
N SER A 190 -9.99 2.38 14.85
CA SER A 190 -10.73 1.19 15.24
C SER A 190 -12.00 1.03 14.38
N MET A 191 -12.75 2.10 14.15
CA MET A 191 -13.89 2.08 13.21
C MET A 191 -13.47 1.68 11.80
N LYS A 192 -12.39 2.27 11.26
CA LYS A 192 -11.84 1.92 9.94
C LYS A 192 -11.40 0.46 9.82
N ARG A 193 -10.92 -0.14 10.91
CA ARG A 193 -10.52 -1.56 10.93
C ARG A 193 -11.72 -2.50 10.92
N VAL A 194 -12.83 -2.13 11.58
CA VAL A 194 -14.08 -2.90 11.52
C VAL A 194 -14.63 -2.89 10.09
N GLY A 195 -14.65 -1.73 9.44
CA GLY A 195 -15.12 -1.59 8.05
C GLY A 195 -14.35 -2.43 7.03
N GLN A 196 -13.13 -2.88 7.33
CA GLN A 196 -12.35 -3.76 6.47
C GLN A 196 -12.68 -5.25 6.62
N ALA A 197 -13.45 -5.62 7.65
CA ALA A 197 -13.92 -6.99 7.85
C ALA A 197 -15.29 -7.25 7.17
N HIS A 198 -15.90 -6.20 6.62
CA HIS A 198 -17.17 -6.23 5.88
C HIS A 198 -16.90 -6.14 4.38
#